data_AF-A0A0G4M6T4-F1
#
_entry.id   AF-A0A0G4M6T4-F1
#
_cell.length_a   1.000
_cell.length_b   1.000
_cell.length_c   1.000
_cell.angle_alpha   90.00
_cell.angle_beta   90.00
_cell.angle_gamma   90.00
#
_symmetry.space_group_name_H-M   'P 1'
#
loop_
_entity.id
_entity.type
_entity.pdbx_description
1 polymer ?
#
loop_
_entity_poly.entity_id
_entity_poly.type
_entity_poly.pdbx_seq_one_letter_code
_entity_poly.pdbx_strand_id
1 'polypeptide(L)'
;PHGGSLLYAVRGRGSFLRPLPGAADLAGTRIPQHPTDTSSYRLVTSTDADSSIPGIHEKIAARMGLAYPGNDLLGWVPRWASLALGHANVTFWVYKKRERLGKIWDHAGAMLMFQEAGGKVTDVDGREPDLTAGRKMIANFGWVAAPAGVHAEILAAVQDAVRAEGHGDLLRPLE
;
A
#
# COMPACT_ATOMS: atom_id res chain seq x y z
N PRO A 1 21.20 -0.69 10.94
CA PRO A 1 21.83 0.52 11.54
C PRO A 1 21.31 0.75 12.96
N HIS A 2 22.20 0.89 13.94
CA HIS A 2 21.82 1.39 15.27
C HIS A 2 21.43 2.89 15.11
N GLY A 3 20.25 3.29 15.58
CA GLY A 3 19.79 4.70 15.53
C GLY A 3 18.75 5.08 14.46
N GLY A 4 18.18 4.12 13.74
CA GLY A 4 17.09 4.37 12.77
C GLY A 4 17.55 4.81 11.38
N SER A 5 16.58 5.09 10.50
CA SER A 5 16.82 5.40 9.09
C SER A 5 15.91 6.51 8.57
N LEU A 6 16.40 7.29 7.61
CA LEU A 6 15.62 8.21 6.80
C LEU A 6 15.32 7.56 5.44
N LEU A 7 14.06 7.53 5.05
CA LEU A 7 13.63 7.18 3.71
C LEU A 7 13.08 8.42 3.02
N TYR A 8 13.38 8.57 1.73
CA TYR A 8 12.84 9.65 0.91
C TYR A 8 12.76 9.22 -0.55
N ALA A 9 11.97 9.95 -1.34
CA ALA A 9 11.87 9.75 -2.77
C ALA A 9 11.70 11.08 -3.48
N VAL A 10 12.13 11.11 -4.74
CA VAL A 10 11.92 12.26 -5.64
C VAL A 10 11.30 11.71 -6.92
N ARG A 11 10.22 12.33 -7.38
CA ARG A 11 9.48 11.88 -8.57
C ARG A 11 10.41 11.76 -9.79
N GLY A 12 10.38 10.61 -10.45
CA GLY A 12 11.22 10.27 -11.60
C GLY A 12 12.71 10.07 -11.25
N ARG A 13 13.08 10.03 -9.97
CA ARG A 13 14.46 9.93 -9.50
C ARG A 13 14.66 8.79 -8.53
N GLY A 14 13.65 8.01 -8.18
CA GLY A 14 13.76 6.86 -7.30
C GLY A 14 13.55 7.18 -5.82
N SER A 15 13.60 6.09 -5.05
CA SER A 15 13.56 6.08 -3.60
C SER A 15 14.94 5.78 -3.02
N PHE A 16 15.20 6.32 -1.83
CA PHE A 16 16.51 6.29 -1.20
C PHE A 16 16.38 6.01 0.30
N LEU A 17 17.41 5.37 0.84
CA LEU A 17 17.58 5.04 2.24
C LEU A 17 18.92 5.59 2.72
N ARG A 18 18.93 6.20 3.90
CA ARG A 18 20.18 6.47 4.64
C ARG A 18 20.00 6.24 6.14
N PRO A 19 21.08 5.95 6.89
CA PRO A 19 21.05 6.01 8.34
C PRO A 19 20.57 7.38 8.82
N LEU A 20 19.78 7.39 9.90
CA LEU A 20 19.37 8.65 10.53
C LEU A 20 20.55 9.37 11.19
N PRO A 21 21.48 8.69 11.89
CA PRO A 21 22.73 9.29 12.32
C PRO A 21 23.66 9.52 11.13
N GLY A 22 24.30 10.68 11.05
CA GLY A 22 25.27 10.99 10.03
C GLY A 22 25.39 12.48 9.73
N ALA A 23 26.30 12.83 8.83
CA ALA A 23 26.43 14.19 8.33
C ALA A 23 25.16 14.59 7.54
N ALA A 24 24.84 15.90 7.54
CA ALA A 24 23.63 16.41 6.89
C ALA A 24 23.60 16.08 5.38
N ASP A 25 24.77 16.12 4.74
CA ASP A 25 25.03 15.86 3.33
C ASP A 25 25.24 14.36 3.00
N LEU A 26 25.08 13.45 3.96
CA LEU A 26 25.18 12.02 3.72
C LEU A 26 24.20 11.59 2.62
N ALA A 27 24.76 11.14 1.49
CA ALA A 27 24.00 10.66 0.35
C ALA A 27 23.17 9.42 0.70
N GLY A 28 21.97 9.32 0.11
CA GLY A 28 21.13 8.13 0.25
C GLY A 28 21.53 7.03 -0.73
N THR A 29 21.48 5.79 -0.27
CA THR A 29 21.56 4.62 -1.14
C THR A 29 20.22 4.44 -1.84
N ARG A 30 20.24 4.30 -3.17
CA ARG A 30 19.02 4.02 -3.94
C ARG A 30 18.42 2.68 -3.51
N ILE A 31 17.13 2.68 -3.24
CA ILE A 31 16.34 1.48 -2.97
C ILE A 31 16.12 0.72 -4.30
N PRO A 32 16.37 -0.61 -4.35
CA PRO A 32 16.15 -1.41 -5.54
C PRO A 32 14.70 -1.36 -6.04
N GLN A 33 14.52 -1.51 -7.35
CA GLN A 33 13.19 -1.65 -7.92
C GLN A 33 12.61 -3.03 -7.58
N HIS A 34 11.30 -3.08 -7.38
CA HIS A 34 10.55 -4.33 -7.36
C HIS A 34 10.56 -4.98 -8.75
N PRO A 35 10.70 -6.31 -8.84
CA PRO A 35 10.41 -7.03 -10.08
C PRO A 35 8.99 -6.71 -10.54
N THR A 36 8.83 -6.35 -11.82
CA THR A 36 7.52 -5.99 -12.38
C THR A 36 6.55 -7.17 -12.33
N ASP A 37 7.05 -8.34 -12.72
CA ASP A 37 6.34 -9.62 -12.67
C ASP A 37 6.92 -10.47 -11.54
N THR A 38 6.07 -10.89 -10.61
CA THR A 38 6.47 -11.76 -9.51
C THR A 38 5.30 -12.63 -9.08
N SER A 39 5.57 -13.89 -8.75
CA SER A 39 4.60 -14.78 -8.12
C SER A 39 4.82 -14.92 -6.60
N SER A 40 5.83 -14.23 -6.05
CA SER A 40 6.16 -14.27 -4.62
C SER A 40 5.61 -13.03 -3.93
N TYR A 41 4.40 -13.17 -3.41
CA TYR A 41 3.70 -12.10 -2.71
C TYR A 41 3.97 -12.14 -1.20
N ARG A 42 4.33 -10.99 -0.64
CA ARG A 42 4.54 -10.75 0.79
C ARG A 42 3.62 -9.63 1.23
N LEU A 43 2.58 -10.00 1.96
CA LEU A 43 1.57 -9.08 2.47
C LEU A 43 2.17 -8.23 3.60
N VAL A 44 1.83 -6.94 3.59
CA VAL A 44 1.82 -6.09 4.78
C VAL A 44 0.40 -5.60 5.05
N THR A 45 -0.06 -5.80 6.26
CA THR A 45 -1.43 -5.47 6.71
C THR A 45 -1.41 -4.99 8.16
N SER A 46 -2.58 -4.91 8.79
CA SER A 46 -2.65 -4.95 10.25
C SER A 46 -3.92 -5.61 10.76
N THR A 47 -3.78 -6.32 11.88
CA THR A 47 -4.90 -6.94 12.61
C THR A 47 -5.50 -6.02 13.68
N ASP A 48 -4.80 -4.96 14.08
CA ASP A 48 -5.17 -4.06 15.19
C ASP A 48 -5.80 -2.73 14.73
N ALA A 49 -6.42 -2.71 13.55
CA ALA A 49 -7.05 -1.50 13.01
C ALA A 49 -8.56 -1.68 12.86
N ASP A 50 -9.32 -0.90 13.62
CA ASP A 50 -10.80 -0.93 13.62
C ASP A 50 -11.46 -0.33 12.35
N SER A 51 -10.66 0.04 11.34
CA SER A 51 -11.16 0.72 10.15
C SER A 51 -11.56 -0.21 9.00
N SER A 52 -11.24 -1.50 9.07
CA SER A 52 -11.50 -2.50 8.01
C SER A 52 -12.68 -3.40 8.31
N ILE A 53 -13.32 -3.93 7.28
CA ILE A 53 -14.37 -4.95 7.45
C ILE A 53 -13.78 -6.15 8.21
N PRO A 54 -14.41 -6.64 9.29
CA PRO A 54 -13.89 -7.77 10.05
C PRO A 54 -13.66 -8.99 9.14
N GLY A 55 -12.45 -9.55 9.20
CA GLY A 55 -12.08 -10.77 8.46
C GLY A 55 -11.91 -10.63 6.94
N ILE A 56 -12.25 -9.49 6.32
CA ILE A 56 -12.18 -9.39 4.85
C ILE A 56 -10.76 -9.57 4.31
N HIS A 57 -9.75 -9.04 5.01
CA HIS A 57 -8.35 -9.10 4.58
C HIS A 57 -7.75 -10.49 4.69
N GLU A 58 -8.16 -11.24 5.71
CA GLU A 58 -7.81 -12.66 5.86
C GLU A 58 -8.40 -13.48 4.70
N LYS A 59 -9.67 -13.23 4.36
CA LYS A 59 -10.34 -13.92 3.24
C LYS A 59 -9.75 -13.57 1.87
N ILE A 60 -9.40 -12.30 1.65
CA ILE A 60 -8.66 -11.88 0.44
C ILE A 60 -7.31 -12.61 0.38
N ALA A 61 -6.55 -12.58 1.48
CA ALA A 61 -5.26 -13.26 1.56
C ALA A 61 -5.38 -14.76 1.26
N ALA A 62 -6.36 -15.45 1.86
CA ALA A 62 -6.61 -16.87 1.65
C ALA A 62 -6.93 -17.21 0.18
N ARG A 63 -7.75 -16.40 -0.50
CA ARG A 63 -8.07 -16.58 -1.92
C ARG A 63 -6.85 -16.46 -2.83
N MET A 64 -5.88 -15.66 -2.42
CA MET A 64 -4.65 -15.40 -3.16
C MET A 64 -3.48 -16.29 -2.71
N GLY A 65 -3.71 -17.24 -1.79
CA GLY A 65 -2.66 -18.10 -1.24
C GLY A 65 -1.60 -17.36 -0.43
N LEU A 66 -1.92 -16.19 0.13
CA LEU A 66 -1.00 -15.37 0.91
C LEU A 66 -0.98 -15.80 2.37
N ALA A 67 0.21 -15.78 2.97
CA ALA A 67 0.32 -15.86 4.42
C ALA A 67 -0.33 -14.62 5.06
N TYR A 68 -1.18 -14.84 6.07
CA TYR A 68 -1.87 -13.80 6.83
C TYR A 68 -1.54 -13.91 8.33
N PRO A 69 -1.22 -12.81 9.03
CA PRO A 69 -1.18 -11.43 8.53
C PRO A 69 0.09 -11.09 7.73
N GLY A 70 1.09 -11.97 7.71
CA GLY A 70 2.39 -11.67 7.10
C GLY A 70 3.12 -10.60 7.92
N ASN A 71 3.40 -9.45 7.33
CA ASN A 71 3.90 -8.29 8.07
C ASN A 71 2.73 -7.53 8.70
N ASP A 72 2.66 -7.46 10.03
CA ASP A 72 1.62 -6.73 10.77
C ASP A 72 2.16 -5.39 11.28
N LEU A 73 1.72 -4.28 10.68
CA LEU A 73 2.14 -2.92 11.03
C LEU A 73 0.93 -2.00 11.11
N LEU A 74 0.61 -1.46 12.29
CA LEU A 74 -0.57 -0.61 12.48
C LEU A 74 -0.57 0.65 11.60
N GLY A 75 0.50 1.44 11.64
CA GLY A 75 0.57 2.74 10.95
C GLY A 75 0.79 2.61 9.44
N TRP A 76 0.15 3.48 8.66
CA TRP A 76 0.26 3.48 7.20
C TRP A 76 1.68 3.77 6.68
N VAL A 77 2.37 4.77 7.25
CA VAL A 77 3.73 5.14 6.83
C VAL A 77 4.71 3.96 6.95
N PRO A 78 4.75 3.20 8.06
CA PRO A 78 5.53 1.96 8.14
C PRO A 78 5.17 0.90 7.09
N ARG A 79 3.90 0.74 6.73
CA ARG A 79 3.50 -0.22 5.67
C ARG A 79 4.08 0.20 4.32
N TRP A 80 3.93 1.47 3.95
CA TRP A 80 4.52 2.02 2.73
C TRP A 80 6.04 1.93 2.71
N ALA A 81 6.70 2.16 3.85
CA ALA A 81 8.14 1.99 3.97
C ALA A 81 8.57 0.52 3.81
N SER A 82 7.82 -0.42 4.40
CA SER A 82 8.04 -1.86 4.23
C SER A 82 7.90 -2.30 2.77
N LEU A 83 6.90 -1.75 2.07
CA LEU A 83 6.73 -1.93 0.62
C LEU A 83 7.92 -1.35 -0.15
N ALA A 84 8.28 -0.09 0.08
CA ALA A 84 9.39 0.55 -0.62
C ALA A 84 10.71 -0.23 -0.44
N LEU A 85 11.02 -0.66 0.79
CA LEU A 85 12.24 -1.40 1.12
C LEU A 85 12.26 -2.85 0.60
N GLY A 86 11.16 -3.37 0.06
CA GLY A 86 11.07 -4.73 -0.45
C GLY A 86 10.81 -5.82 0.61
N HIS A 87 10.61 -5.43 1.87
CA HIS A 87 10.22 -6.36 2.94
C HIS A 87 8.83 -6.95 2.71
N ALA A 88 7.92 -6.12 2.20
CA ALA A 88 6.67 -6.52 1.60
C ALA A 88 6.63 -6.05 0.15
N ASN A 89 5.71 -6.60 -0.64
CA ASN A 89 5.43 -6.10 -1.99
C ASN A 89 3.94 -5.95 -2.26
N VAL A 90 3.05 -6.46 -1.41
CA VAL A 90 1.60 -6.32 -1.56
C VAL A 90 0.97 -5.72 -0.31
N THR A 91 0.03 -4.80 -0.49
CA THR A 91 -0.93 -4.41 0.55
C THR A 91 -2.30 -4.17 -0.09
N PHE A 92 -3.35 -4.50 0.66
CA PHE A 92 -4.71 -4.11 0.33
C PHE A 92 -5.44 -3.71 1.60
N TRP A 93 -6.33 -2.73 1.47
CA TRP A 93 -7.14 -2.24 2.57
C TRP A 93 -8.51 -1.82 2.08
N VAL A 94 -9.54 -2.35 2.71
CA VAL A 94 -10.94 -2.11 2.40
C VAL A 94 -11.54 -1.57 3.69
N TYR A 95 -12.01 -0.32 3.67
CA TYR A 95 -12.59 0.28 4.87
C TYR A 95 -14.00 -0.27 5.12
N LYS A 96 -14.46 -0.23 6.39
CA LYS A 96 -15.81 -0.68 6.78
C LYS A 96 -16.96 0.04 6.09
N LYS A 97 -16.74 1.30 5.68
CA LYS A 97 -17.76 2.19 5.12
C LYS A 97 -17.11 3.27 4.27
N ARG A 98 -17.82 3.76 3.25
CA ARG A 98 -17.25 4.71 2.27
C ARG A 98 -16.95 6.09 2.86
N GLU A 99 -17.59 6.46 3.96
CA GLU A 99 -17.30 7.71 4.68
C GLU A 99 -15.96 7.63 5.44
N ARG A 100 -15.38 6.43 5.62
CA ARG A 100 -14.05 6.27 6.20
C ARG A 100 -13.00 6.61 5.15
N LEU A 101 -12.53 7.84 5.19
CA LEU A 101 -11.54 8.35 4.25
C LEU A 101 -10.11 8.25 4.77
N GLY A 102 -9.17 7.97 3.86
CA GLY A 102 -7.73 8.14 4.07
C GLY A 102 -7.37 9.61 4.31
N LYS A 103 -6.26 9.87 4.99
CA LYS A 103 -5.76 11.22 5.26
C LYS A 103 -4.43 11.39 4.53
N ILE A 104 -4.25 12.50 3.83
CA ILE A 104 -3.10 12.69 2.94
C ILE A 104 -1.77 12.47 3.68
N TRP A 105 -1.65 12.92 4.93
CA TRP A 105 -0.43 12.77 5.73
C TRP A 105 -0.07 11.33 6.09
N ASP A 106 -1.04 10.40 6.08
CA ASP A 106 -0.78 8.97 6.33
C ASP A 106 -0.18 8.27 5.09
N HIS A 107 -0.27 8.92 3.91
CA HIS A 107 -0.09 8.25 2.62
C HIS A 107 0.89 8.96 1.67
N ALA A 108 0.70 10.25 1.39
CA ALA A 108 1.26 10.94 0.22
C ALA A 108 2.77 10.76 0.02
N GLY A 109 3.57 11.08 1.04
CA GLY A 109 5.03 10.97 0.95
C GLY A 109 5.50 9.53 0.80
N ALA A 110 4.83 8.59 1.48
CA ALA A 110 5.25 7.21 1.54
C ALA A 110 4.74 6.36 0.36
N MET A 111 3.59 6.69 -0.22
CA MET A 111 3.12 6.14 -1.50
C MET A 111 4.13 6.42 -2.61
N LEU A 112 4.65 7.65 -2.69
CA LEU A 112 5.66 8.00 -3.68
C LEU A 112 6.91 7.12 -3.53
N MET A 113 7.32 6.79 -2.30
CA MET A 113 8.47 5.91 -2.09
C MET A 113 8.26 4.52 -2.67
N PHE A 114 7.05 3.97 -2.61
CA PHE A 114 6.76 2.68 -3.23
C PHE A 114 6.64 2.79 -4.75
N GLN A 115 6.00 3.85 -5.26
CA GLN A 115 5.86 4.10 -6.70
C GLN A 115 7.23 4.26 -7.38
N GLU A 116 8.12 5.05 -6.79
CA GLU A 116 9.50 5.24 -7.27
C GLU A 116 10.39 3.99 -7.08
N ALA A 117 9.91 2.98 -6.34
CA ALA A 117 10.52 1.65 -6.24
C ALA A 117 9.88 0.63 -7.21
N GLY A 118 9.05 1.06 -8.17
CA GLY A 118 8.43 0.17 -9.18
C GLY A 118 7.06 -0.38 -8.79
N GLY A 119 6.50 0.12 -7.68
CA GLY A 119 5.14 -0.20 -7.25
C GLY A 119 4.07 0.57 -8.02
N LYS A 120 2.87 0.01 -8.08
CA LYS A 120 1.64 0.69 -8.47
C LYS A 120 0.71 0.79 -7.26
N VAL A 121 0.02 1.93 -7.15
CA VAL A 121 -0.92 2.22 -6.06
C VAL A 121 -2.22 2.69 -6.68
N THR A 122 -3.33 2.08 -6.30
CA THR A 122 -4.68 2.58 -6.59
C THR A 122 -5.52 2.50 -5.32
N ASP A 123 -6.71 3.07 -5.36
CA ASP A 123 -7.77 2.69 -4.44
C ASP A 123 -8.40 1.34 -4.84
N VAL A 124 -9.39 0.86 -4.09
CA VAL A 124 -10.05 -0.45 -4.37
C VAL A 124 -11.00 -0.39 -5.56
N ASP A 125 -11.36 0.80 -6.02
CA ASP A 125 -12.11 1.02 -7.26
C ASP A 125 -11.17 1.10 -8.49
N GLY A 126 -9.85 1.01 -8.28
CA GLY A 126 -8.84 1.09 -9.35
C GLY A 126 -8.45 2.51 -9.75
N ARG A 127 -8.88 3.54 -8.99
CA ARG A 127 -8.50 4.93 -9.27
C ARG A 127 -7.13 5.26 -8.73
N GLU A 128 -6.41 6.11 -9.45
CA GLU A 128 -5.16 6.69 -8.97
C GLU A 128 -5.39 7.56 -7.71
N PRO A 129 -4.41 7.61 -6.78
CA PRO A 129 -4.49 8.48 -5.61
C PRO A 129 -4.59 9.97 -6.00
N ASP A 130 -5.64 10.64 -5.56
CA ASP A 130 -5.82 12.09 -5.72
C ASP A 130 -5.35 12.82 -4.44
N LEU A 131 -4.14 13.36 -4.53
CA LEU A 131 -3.52 14.15 -3.46
C LEU A 131 -3.93 15.63 -3.47
N THR A 132 -4.79 16.04 -4.40
CA THR A 132 -5.28 17.43 -4.52
C THR A 132 -6.61 17.66 -3.79
N ALA A 133 -7.24 16.59 -3.31
CA ALA A 133 -8.58 16.59 -2.71
C ALA A 133 -8.69 17.21 -1.29
N GLY A 134 -7.65 17.92 -0.83
CA GLY A 134 -7.58 18.53 0.50
C GLY A 134 -7.07 17.58 1.58
N ARG A 135 -7.43 17.78 2.86
CA ARG A 135 -6.84 17.00 3.98
C ARG A 135 -7.20 15.50 3.98
N LYS A 136 -8.37 15.16 3.44
CA LYS A 136 -8.90 13.80 3.34
C LYS A 136 -8.95 13.41 1.86
N MET A 137 -8.65 12.16 1.57
CA MET A 137 -8.67 11.64 0.20
C MET A 137 -10.10 11.32 -0.23
N ILE A 138 -10.94 12.35 -0.39
CA ILE A 138 -12.39 12.21 -0.67
C ILE A 138 -12.68 11.53 -2.01
N ALA A 139 -11.72 11.57 -2.95
CA ALA A 139 -11.84 10.96 -4.26
C ALA A 139 -11.40 9.48 -4.30
N ASN A 140 -10.88 8.94 -3.20
CA ASN A 140 -10.37 7.57 -3.11
C ASN A 140 -10.98 6.78 -1.95
N PHE A 141 -11.12 5.46 -2.13
CA PHE A 141 -11.64 4.55 -1.12
C PHE A 141 -10.77 3.29 -0.96
N GLY A 142 -10.25 3.06 0.25
CA GLY A 142 -9.32 1.95 0.49
C GLY A 142 -8.04 2.05 -0.34
N TRP A 143 -7.23 1.01 -0.35
CA TRP A 143 -5.95 0.99 -1.06
C TRP A 143 -5.62 -0.39 -1.60
N VAL A 144 -4.99 -0.45 -2.77
CA VAL A 144 -4.33 -1.63 -3.31
C VAL A 144 -2.97 -1.20 -3.83
N ALA A 145 -1.91 -1.84 -3.35
CA ALA A 145 -0.56 -1.60 -3.83
C ALA A 145 0.17 -2.92 -4.07
N ALA A 146 0.85 -3.02 -5.21
CA ALA A 146 1.60 -4.17 -5.66
C ALA A 146 2.66 -3.76 -6.70
N PRO A 147 3.60 -4.62 -7.10
CA PRO A 147 4.43 -4.36 -8.27
C PRO A 147 3.57 -4.15 -9.52
N ALA A 148 4.03 -3.30 -10.44
CA ALA A 148 3.20 -2.80 -11.52
C ALA A 148 2.60 -3.90 -12.44
N GLY A 149 3.34 -4.99 -12.71
CA GLY A 149 2.89 -6.07 -13.59
C GLY A 149 1.78 -6.94 -13.01
N VAL A 150 1.71 -7.05 -11.68
CA VAL A 150 0.73 -7.90 -10.98
C VAL A 150 -0.40 -7.12 -10.32
N HIS A 151 -0.33 -5.79 -10.28
CA HIS A 151 -1.31 -4.94 -9.59
C HIS A 151 -2.76 -5.18 -10.04
N ALA A 152 -2.99 -5.38 -11.34
CA ALA A 152 -4.33 -5.63 -11.87
C ALA A 152 -4.93 -6.95 -11.34
N GLU A 153 -4.13 -8.01 -11.24
CA GLU A 153 -4.53 -9.30 -10.66
C GLU A 153 -4.89 -9.14 -9.18
N ILE A 154 -4.05 -8.42 -8.43
CA ILE A 154 -4.31 -8.15 -7.00
C ILE A 154 -5.60 -7.36 -6.80
N LEU A 155 -5.81 -6.30 -7.61
CA LEU A 155 -7.02 -5.48 -7.56
C LEU A 155 -8.27 -6.31 -7.86
N ALA A 156 -8.24 -7.14 -8.90
CA ALA A 156 -9.35 -8.02 -9.25
C ALA A 156 -9.70 -8.97 -8.11
N ALA A 157 -8.69 -9.63 -7.51
CA ALA A 157 -8.89 -10.54 -6.39
C ALA A 157 -9.50 -9.84 -5.16
N VAL A 158 -9.07 -8.60 -4.85
CA VAL A 158 -9.67 -7.78 -3.79
C VAL A 158 -11.15 -7.51 -4.08
N GLN A 159 -11.46 -7.04 -5.28
CA GLN A 159 -12.84 -6.71 -5.66
C GLN A 159 -13.76 -7.94 -5.66
N ASP A 160 -13.27 -9.07 -6.16
CA ASP A 160 -14.05 -10.32 -6.21
C ASP A 160 -14.32 -10.88 -4.82
N ALA A 161 -13.35 -10.81 -3.92
CA ALA A 161 -13.56 -11.18 -2.52
C ALA A 161 -14.58 -10.25 -1.84
N VAL A 162 -14.46 -8.93 -2.03
CA VAL A 162 -15.41 -7.96 -1.47
C VAL A 162 -16.84 -8.22 -1.96
N ARG A 163 -17.03 -8.53 -3.25
CA ARG A 163 -18.35 -8.92 -3.80
C ARG A 163 -18.83 -10.25 -3.21
N ALA A 164 -17.97 -11.26 -3.18
CA ALA A 164 -18.34 -12.60 -2.70
C ALA A 164 -18.69 -12.64 -1.21
N GLU A 165 -18.11 -11.75 -0.41
CA GLU A 165 -18.45 -11.59 1.01
C GLU A 165 -19.66 -10.67 1.25
N GLY A 166 -20.39 -10.28 0.19
CA GLY A 166 -21.63 -9.50 0.32
C GLY A 166 -21.42 -8.00 0.53
N HIS A 167 -20.23 -7.47 0.26
CA HIS A 167 -19.85 -6.07 0.45
C HIS A 167 -19.68 -5.32 -0.88
N GLY A 168 -20.36 -5.76 -1.94
CA GLY A 168 -20.27 -5.15 -3.27
C GLY A 168 -20.74 -3.69 -3.33
N ASP A 169 -21.56 -3.25 -2.38
CA ASP A 169 -22.02 -1.87 -2.20
C ASP A 169 -20.87 -0.89 -1.89
N LEU A 170 -19.76 -1.40 -1.33
CA LEU A 170 -18.54 -0.64 -1.06
C LEU A 170 -17.67 -0.41 -2.30
N LEU A 171 -17.94 -1.10 -3.42
CA LEU A 171 -17.27 -0.88 -4.70
C LEU A 171 -18.11 0.03 -5.58
N ARG A 172 -17.49 0.81 -6.47
CA ARG A 172 -18.28 1.53 -7.48
C ARG A 172 -18.72 0.55 -8.57
N PRO A 173 -19.84 0.81 -9.25
CA PRO A 173 -20.20 0.07 -10.45
C PRO A 173 -19.04 0.10 -11.45
N LEU A 174 -18.86 -1.01 -12.18
CA LEU A 174 -18.00 -1.03 -13.36
C LEU A 174 -18.69 -0.14 -14.41
N GLU A 175 -18.03 0.93 -14.84
CA GLU A 175 -18.47 1.76 -15.98
C GLU A 175 -18.16 1.07 -17.31
#